data_AF-A0A3P2A1H5-F1
#
_entry.id   AF-A0A3P2A1H5-F1
#
_cell.length_a   1.000
_cell.length_b   1.000
_cell.length_c   1.000
_cell.angle_alpha   90.00
_cell.angle_beta   90.00
_cell.angle_gamma   90.00
#
_symmetry.space_group_name_H-M   'P 1'
#
loop_
_entity.id
_entity.type
_entity.pdbx_description
1 polymer ?
#
loop_
_entity_poly.entity_id
_entity_poly.type
_entity_poly.pdbx_seq_one_letter_code
_entity_poly.pdbx_strand_id
1 'polypeptide(L)'
;MSVLRKAIAAAASAPEVLPGGSLRRTFRFAPDSPVFLGHFPLRPVLPAMVQIVMAQATLEDCGHEGVLTGIPQAKFLAPLAPEEDLELLVSPGGGPGVWTCVVQSRAGVAARFQVETCAG
;
A
#
# COMPACT_ATOMS: atom_id res chain seq x y z
N MET A 1 7.58 4.00 16.35
CA MET A 1 7.21 3.84 14.92
C MET A 1 8.46 3.56 14.09
N SER A 2 8.47 2.43 13.35
CA SER A 2 9.59 2.00 12.48
C SER A 2 9.92 3.04 11.40
N VAL A 3 11.19 3.07 10.94
CA VAL A 3 11.65 3.93 9.82
C VAL A 3 10.78 3.75 8.59
N LEU A 4 10.40 2.51 8.27
CA LEU A 4 9.54 2.20 7.13
C LEU A 4 8.16 2.89 7.24
N ARG A 5 7.52 2.79 8.41
CA ARG A 5 6.20 3.37 8.66
C ARG A 5 6.23 4.90 8.54
N LYS A 6 7.30 5.54 9.02
CA LYS A 6 7.49 6.99 8.86
C LYS A 6 7.61 7.40 7.39
N ALA A 7 8.35 6.62 6.59
CA ALA A 7 8.52 6.92 5.16
C ALA A 7 7.24 6.73 4.35
N ILE A 8 6.45 5.71 4.68
CA ILE A 8 5.11 5.53 4.08
C ILE A 8 4.21 6.70 4.43
N ALA A 9 4.15 7.10 5.70
CA ALA A 9 3.34 8.24 6.13
C ALA A 9 3.78 9.56 5.45
N ALA A 10 5.09 9.80 5.32
CA ALA A 10 5.63 11.00 4.67
C ALA A 10 5.31 11.07 3.16
N ALA A 11 5.17 9.92 2.50
CA ALA A 11 4.84 9.84 1.08
C ALA A 11 3.34 9.92 0.79
N ALA A 12 2.48 9.83 1.80
CA ALA A 12 1.06 9.60 1.63
C ALA A 12 0.22 10.88 1.66
N SER A 13 -0.85 10.92 0.86
CA SER A 13 -1.91 11.92 1.01
C SER A 13 -2.79 11.64 2.24
N ALA A 14 -3.73 12.54 2.53
CA ALA A 14 -4.89 12.16 3.34
C ALA A 14 -5.68 11.04 2.64
N PRO A 15 -6.18 10.03 3.37
CA PRO A 15 -7.06 9.02 2.78
C PRO A 15 -8.45 9.60 2.51
N GLU A 16 -9.09 9.10 1.46
CA GLU A 16 -10.47 9.39 1.08
C GLU A 16 -11.34 8.15 1.34
N VAL A 17 -12.46 8.34 2.05
CA VAL A 17 -13.46 7.29 2.25
C VAL A 17 -14.47 7.36 1.10
N LEU A 18 -14.59 6.27 0.36
CA LEU A 18 -15.48 6.12 -0.77
C LEU A 18 -16.77 5.37 -0.37
N PRO A 19 -17.85 5.45 -1.17
CA PRO A 19 -19.06 4.65 -0.96
C PRO A 19 -18.75 3.15 -0.87
N GLY A 20 -19.53 2.44 -0.05
CA GLY A 20 -19.38 0.99 0.13
C GLY A 20 -18.18 0.57 0.98
N GLY A 21 -17.61 1.50 1.77
CA GLY A 21 -16.50 1.20 2.69
C GLY A 21 -15.16 1.01 2.00
N SER A 22 -15.01 1.47 0.76
CA SER A 22 -13.71 1.50 0.08
C SER A 22 -12.92 2.73 0.49
N LEU A 23 -11.60 2.65 0.41
CA LEU A 23 -10.67 3.71 0.74
C LEU A 23 -9.78 3.99 -0.46
N ARG A 24 -9.48 5.25 -0.72
CA ARG A 24 -8.49 5.68 -1.70
C ARG A 24 -7.41 6.50 -1.03
N ARG A 25 -6.16 6.28 -1.42
CA ARG A 25 -5.04 7.09 -0.97
C ARG A 25 -3.97 7.18 -2.04
N THR A 26 -3.35 8.34 -2.19
CA THR A 26 -2.23 8.50 -3.13
C THR A 26 -0.91 8.52 -2.38
N PHE A 27 0.15 8.10 -3.07
CA PHE A 27 1.50 8.05 -2.54
C PHE A 27 2.49 8.57 -3.59
N ARG A 28 3.51 9.29 -3.13
CA ARG A 28 4.67 9.69 -3.95
C ARG A 28 5.94 9.62 -3.11
N PHE A 29 6.79 8.63 -3.37
CA PHE A 29 8.02 8.43 -2.62
C PHE A 29 9.18 9.21 -3.24
N ALA A 30 9.90 9.97 -2.42
CA ALA A 30 11.13 10.64 -2.85
C ALA A 30 12.24 9.62 -3.21
N PRO A 31 13.17 9.93 -4.13
CA PRO A 31 14.26 9.03 -4.55
C PRO A 31 15.15 8.54 -3.41
N ASP A 32 15.34 9.36 -2.39
CA ASP A 32 16.15 9.10 -1.20
C ASP A 32 15.35 8.45 -0.05
N SER A 33 14.07 8.12 -0.29
CA SER A 33 13.21 7.49 0.71
C SER A 33 13.79 6.16 1.17
N PRO A 34 13.74 5.86 2.48
CA PRO A 34 14.30 4.62 3.02
C PRO A 34 13.59 3.35 2.52
N VAL A 35 12.42 3.48 1.87
CA VAL A 35 11.74 2.36 1.19
C VAL A 35 12.54 1.79 0.02
N PHE A 36 13.43 2.60 -0.57
CA PHE A 36 14.32 2.21 -1.66
C PHE A 36 15.71 1.80 -1.18
N LEU A 37 16.02 1.95 0.11
CA LEU A 37 17.30 1.51 0.68
C LEU A 37 17.33 -0.02 0.71
N GLY A 38 18.09 -0.62 -0.21
CA GLY A 38 18.17 -2.06 -0.38
C GLY A 38 18.77 -2.49 -1.73
N HIS A 39 18.60 -3.77 -2.07
CA HIS A 39 19.21 -4.38 -3.25
C HIS A 39 18.50 -3.97 -4.56
N PHE A 40 18.85 -2.82 -5.15
CA PHE A 40 18.88 -2.57 -6.62
C PHE A 40 19.65 -1.26 -6.89
N PRO A 41 21.00 -1.25 -6.72
CA PRO A 41 21.81 -0.02 -6.65
C PRO A 41 21.68 0.95 -7.82
N LEU A 42 21.19 0.49 -8.97
CA LEU A 42 21.04 1.27 -10.20
C LEU A 42 19.58 1.37 -10.68
N ARG A 43 18.64 0.70 -9.99
CA ARG A 43 17.24 0.51 -10.40
C ARG A 43 16.35 0.52 -9.16
N PRO A 44 16.23 1.64 -8.42
CA PRO A 44 15.37 1.70 -7.25
C PRO A 44 13.93 1.34 -7.66
N VAL A 45 13.35 0.38 -6.96
CA VAL A 45 11.99 -0.13 -7.20
C VAL A 45 11.29 -0.25 -5.86
N LEU A 46 10.03 0.16 -5.79
CA LEU A 46 9.22 0.07 -4.58
C LEU A 46 8.96 -1.41 -4.24
N PRO A 47 9.46 -1.93 -3.09
CA PRO A 47 9.30 -3.33 -2.77
C PRO A 47 7.82 -3.71 -2.56
N ALA A 48 7.47 -4.95 -2.93
CA ALA A 48 6.13 -5.51 -2.75
C ALA A 48 5.60 -5.39 -1.31
N MET A 49 6.47 -5.66 -0.32
CA MET A 49 6.12 -5.53 1.10
C MET A 49 5.71 -4.10 1.46
N VAL A 50 6.36 -3.08 0.90
CA VAL A 50 6.00 -1.67 1.15
C VAL A 50 4.58 -1.40 0.68
N GLN A 51 4.17 -1.97 -0.46
CA GLN A 51 2.80 -1.86 -0.98
C GLN A 51 1.77 -2.49 -0.05
N ILE A 52 2.08 -3.61 0.59
CA ILE A 52 1.23 -4.23 1.61
C ILE A 52 1.10 -3.34 2.85
N VAL A 53 2.21 -2.75 3.31
CA VAL A 53 2.19 -1.83 4.45
C VAL A 53 1.48 -0.51 4.13
N MET A 54 1.47 -0.04 2.88
CA MET A 54 0.63 1.09 2.45
C MET A 54 -0.86 0.78 2.65
N ALA A 55 -1.31 -0.43 2.32
CA ALA A 55 -2.69 -0.86 2.56
C ALA A 55 -3.00 -0.94 4.05
N GLN A 56 -2.12 -1.55 4.84
CA GLN A 56 -2.29 -1.61 6.29
C GLN A 56 -2.37 -0.20 6.91
N ALA A 57 -1.45 0.71 6.57
CA ALA A 57 -1.46 2.08 7.08
C ALA A 57 -2.71 2.86 6.65
N THR A 58 -3.25 2.59 5.45
CA THR A 58 -4.48 3.23 4.97
C THR A 58 -5.71 2.74 5.73
N LEU A 59 -5.78 1.45 6.06
CA LEU A 59 -6.83 0.88 6.90
C LEU A 59 -6.79 1.47 8.32
N GLU A 60 -5.60 1.48 8.95
CA GLU A 60 -5.39 2.03 10.29
C GLU A 60 -5.78 3.51 10.38
N ASP A 61 -5.33 4.35 9.43
CA ASP A 61 -5.63 5.79 9.41
C ASP A 61 -7.13 6.09 9.20
N CYS A 62 -7.90 5.11 8.71
CA CYS A 62 -9.36 5.20 8.54
C CYS A 62 -10.15 4.49 9.67
N GLY A 63 -9.48 4.09 10.76
CA GLY A 63 -10.13 3.47 11.93
C GLY A 63 -10.38 1.98 11.81
N HIS A 64 -9.86 1.31 10.77
CA HIS A 64 -9.85 -0.14 10.67
C HIS A 64 -8.60 -0.68 11.39
N GLU A 65 -8.63 -0.66 12.72
CA GLU A 65 -7.55 -1.21 13.54
C GLU A 65 -7.55 -2.74 13.46
N GLY A 66 -6.37 -3.33 13.25
CA GLY A 66 -6.21 -4.76 13.20
C GLY A 66 -4.78 -5.20 12.91
N VAL A 67 -4.45 -6.43 13.29
CA VAL A 67 -3.17 -7.06 12.98
C VAL A 67 -3.29 -7.70 11.60
N LEU A 68 -2.32 -7.41 10.72
CA LEU A 68 -2.19 -8.11 9.45
C LEU A 68 -1.86 -9.60 9.70
N THR A 69 -2.77 -10.49 9.35
CA THR A 69 -2.64 -11.94 9.58
C THR A 69 -2.29 -12.72 8.33
N GLY A 70 -2.57 -12.18 7.15
CA GLY A 70 -2.45 -12.93 5.91
C GLY A 70 -2.41 -12.06 4.65
N ILE A 71 -1.82 -12.64 3.61
CA ILE A 71 -1.80 -12.10 2.24
C ILE A 71 -2.20 -13.26 1.31
N PRO A 72 -3.49 -13.62 1.24
CA PRO A 72 -3.95 -14.85 0.59
C PRO A 72 -3.70 -14.86 -0.92
N GLN A 73 -3.65 -13.68 -1.55
CA GLN A 73 -3.32 -13.53 -2.96
C GLN A 73 -2.51 -12.26 -3.18
N ALA A 74 -1.45 -12.34 -3.98
CA ALA A 74 -0.69 -11.16 -4.41
C ALA A 74 -0.12 -11.32 -5.82
N LYS A 75 -0.29 -10.29 -6.65
CA LYS A 75 0.27 -10.18 -7.99
C LYS A 75 0.87 -8.78 -8.16
N PHE A 76 2.18 -8.72 -8.36
CA PHE A 76 2.93 -7.49 -8.65
C PHE A 76 3.33 -7.52 -10.13
N LEU A 77 2.64 -6.72 -10.93
CA LEU A 77 2.62 -6.80 -12.39
C LEU A 77 3.66 -5.90 -13.04
N ALA A 78 4.04 -4.79 -12.38
CA ALA A 78 5.00 -3.82 -12.88
C ALA A 78 5.86 -3.26 -11.74
N PRO A 79 7.15 -2.94 -12.01
CA PRO A 79 7.98 -2.19 -11.07
C PRO A 79 7.46 -0.76 -10.93
N LEU A 80 7.56 -0.22 -9.72
CA LEU A 80 7.18 1.16 -9.39
C LEU A 80 8.45 1.96 -9.06
N ALA A 81 8.65 3.08 -9.74
CA ALA A 81 9.86 3.89 -9.59
C ALA A 81 9.68 4.99 -8.53
N PRO A 82 10.77 5.60 -8.03
CA PRO A 82 10.68 6.84 -7.28
C PRO A 82 9.97 7.95 -8.04
N GLU A 83 9.39 8.90 -7.30
CA GLU A 83 8.68 10.08 -7.81
C GLU A 83 7.45 9.79 -8.69
N GLU A 84 7.09 8.53 -8.86
CA GLU A 84 5.86 8.12 -9.53
C GLU A 84 4.64 8.39 -8.63
N ASP A 85 3.58 8.95 -9.22
CA ASP A 85 2.30 9.14 -8.54
C ASP A 85 1.58 7.79 -8.51
N LEU A 86 1.35 7.27 -7.29
CA LEU A 86 0.67 6.00 -7.06
C LEU A 86 -0.71 6.25 -6.48
N GLU A 87 -1.71 5.48 -6.93
CA GLU A 87 -3.02 5.40 -6.29
C GLU A 87 -3.20 4.00 -5.70
N LEU A 88 -3.58 3.94 -4.43
CA LEU A 88 -4.03 2.74 -3.76
C LEU A 88 -5.53 2.81 -3.56
N LEU A 89 -6.24 1.80 -4.07
CA LEU A 89 -7.63 1.52 -3.75
C LEU A 89 -7.68 0.30 -2.82
N VAL A 90 -8.36 0.43 -1.69
CA VAL A 90 -8.65 -0.65 -0.74
C VAL A 90 -10.15 -0.82 -0.66
N SER A 91 -10.68 -2.02 -0.89
CA SER A 91 -12.12 -2.30 -0.87
C SER A 91 -12.41 -3.53 -0.01
N PRO A 92 -13.58 -3.62 0.63
CA PRO A 92 -14.00 -4.83 1.32
C PRO A 92 -13.92 -6.07 0.41
N GLY A 93 -13.41 -7.17 0.95
CA GLY A 93 -13.23 -8.44 0.25
C GLY A 93 -14.35 -9.44 0.53
N GLY A 94 -14.04 -10.73 0.33
CA GLY A 94 -15.01 -11.84 0.43
C GLY A 94 -15.44 -12.23 1.85
N GLY A 95 -14.97 -11.53 2.88
CA GLY A 95 -15.30 -11.80 4.27
C GLY A 95 -14.85 -10.69 5.22
N PRO A 96 -15.30 -10.72 6.49
CA PRO A 96 -14.87 -9.77 7.51
C PRO A 96 -13.34 -9.75 7.64
N GLY A 97 -12.75 -8.55 7.70
CA GLY A 97 -11.31 -8.37 7.82
C GLY A 97 -10.51 -8.68 6.54
N VAL A 98 -11.16 -9.12 5.46
CA VAL A 98 -10.52 -9.33 4.15
C VAL A 98 -10.66 -8.07 3.33
N TRP A 99 -9.55 -7.60 2.75
CA TRP A 99 -9.51 -6.41 1.93
C TRP A 99 -8.84 -6.69 0.59
N THR A 100 -9.45 -6.20 -0.49
CA THR A 100 -8.86 -6.24 -1.83
C THR A 100 -8.17 -4.91 -2.10
N CYS A 101 -6.90 -4.98 -2.49
CA CYS A 101 -6.03 -3.83 -2.72
C CYS A 101 -5.57 -3.79 -4.17
N VAL A 102 -5.69 -2.62 -4.79
CA VAL A 102 -5.21 -2.36 -6.15
C VAL A 102 -4.28 -1.14 -6.11
N VAL A 103 -3.07 -1.31 -6.63
CA VAL A 103 -2.12 -0.21 -6.81
C VAL A 103 -2.08 0.15 -8.29
N GLN A 104 -2.38 1.41 -8.58
CA GLN A 104 -2.32 1.99 -9.91
C GLN A 104 -1.16 2.99 -10.00
N SER A 105 -0.59 3.03 -11.19
CA SER A 105 0.44 3.97 -11.61
C SER A 105 -0.01 4.61 -12.92
N ARG A 106 0.80 5.53 -13.48
CA ARG A 106 0.52 6.09 -14.81
C ARG A 106 0.53 5.02 -15.91
N ALA A 107 1.30 3.95 -15.73
CA ALA A 107 1.37 2.83 -16.67
C ALA A 107 0.19 1.84 -16.55
N GLY A 108 -0.71 2.04 -15.59
CA GLY A 108 -1.85 1.16 -15.31
C GLY A 108 -1.72 0.43 -13.99
N VAL A 109 -2.38 -0.73 -13.88
CA VAL A 109 -2.39 -1.50 -12.62
C VAL A 109 -1.04 -2.16 -12.40
N ALA A 110 -0.32 -1.69 -11.37
CA ALA A 110 1.00 -2.18 -11.00
C ALA A 110 0.91 -3.37 -10.03
N ALA A 111 -0.10 -3.43 -9.17
CA ALA A 111 -0.32 -4.58 -8.29
C ALA A 111 -1.79 -4.82 -7.95
N ARG A 112 -2.11 -6.08 -7.66
CA ARG A 112 -3.37 -6.51 -7.06
C ARG A 112 -3.07 -7.53 -5.97
N PHE A 113 -3.52 -7.28 -4.76
CA PHE A 113 -3.32 -8.19 -3.65
C PHE A 113 -4.49 -8.15 -2.68
N GLN A 114 -4.56 -9.12 -1.79
CA GLN A 114 -5.49 -9.15 -0.68
C GLN A 114 -4.72 -9.13 0.62
N VAL A 115 -5.30 -8.48 1.63
CA VAL A 115 -4.81 -8.53 3.00
C VAL A 115 -5.91 -9.00 3.92
N GLU A 116 -5.52 -9.76 4.95
CA GLU A 116 -6.41 -10.19 6.03
C GLU A 116 -5.99 -9.50 7.31
N THR A 117 -6.99 -9.01 8.04
CA THR A 117 -6.82 -8.32 9.31
C THR A 117 -7.71 -8.98 10.36
N CYS A 118 -7.19 -9.13 11.57
CA CYS A 118 -7.98 -9.54 12.74
C CYS A 118 -7.92 -8.46 13.83
N ALA A 119 -8.94 -8.43 14.70
CA ALA A 119 -8.86 -7.64 15.92
C ALA A 119 -7.64 -8.13 16.74
N GLY A 120 -6.87 -7.18 17.27
CA GLY A 120 -5.70 -7.45 18.12
C GLY A 120 -6.07 -7.82 19.54
#